data_AF-A0A9W4ICY8-F1
#
_entry.id   AF-A0A9W4ICY8-F1
#
_cell.length_a   1.000
_cell.length_b   1.000
_cell.length_c   1.000
_cell.angle_alpha   90.00
_cell.angle_beta   90.00
_cell.angle_gamma   90.00
#
_symmetry.space_group_name_H-M   'P 1'
#
loop_
_entity.id
_entity.type
_entity.pdbx_description
1 polymer ?
#
loop_
_entity_poly.entity_id
_entity_poly.type
_entity_poly.pdbx_seq_one_letter_code
_entity_poly.pdbx_strand_id
1 'polypeptide(L)'
;MMALDSGHSPLFQTSLEIPAFFVSYRWWEDEATTVFWAFDIQEISRVIRFGLFRDENFPRTSLRARNTDTIDAFLIALSVPHEYQLLDSLSHMQRVEEILRRSSIPPFEAIPWSWFPQSQASDAREIATAIETESHFHFRQIDFEEFVRAALGYNALFVDWFLQQHTALYLILLNHLQAHPEDVPLYTEVEKHLRSRSPFAHRALLHSLMAVKPGGSRDIPRPNATGFQFIAGPIQDLFKDQPGRLSDMLKMLSVLAVRFRRQYAHAAAMDWKPPFDTSLAFLEDCLTYSSPMDLALNMKGLDEHQFAEITRQALVTDDAAVRQLFVNWQTLNISVWECCCALPDLIPYLQDCVQHLLATRNYHSLMAMISGLRNYAISTMRTDVGNSNALILEALIPPEIISLMNPAENYSAYRQHYKKYPGVPFLIPHIRDFKQNGDTGLEPVCKFLQAE
;
A
#
# COMPACT_ATOMS: atom_id res chain seq x y z
N MET A 1 -12.79 26.94 -8.13
CA MET A 1 -11.52 27.44 -8.69
C MET A 1 -11.33 28.90 -8.24
N MET A 2 -10.80 29.12 -7.04
CA MET A 2 -10.26 30.44 -6.69
C MET A 2 -8.84 30.46 -7.23
N ALA A 3 -8.62 31.25 -8.29
CA ALA A 3 -7.28 31.60 -8.70
C ALA A 3 -6.60 32.31 -7.54
N LEU A 4 -5.51 31.74 -7.01
CA LEU A 4 -4.56 32.42 -6.15
C LEU A 4 -3.82 33.46 -6.98
N ASP A 5 -4.52 34.54 -7.34
CA ASP A 5 -3.96 35.71 -7.99
C ASP A 5 -3.73 36.77 -6.91
N SER A 6 -2.74 36.52 -6.06
CA SER A 6 -2.12 37.55 -5.21
C SER A 6 -0.66 37.14 -5.01
N GLY A 7 0.27 38.08 -5.19
CA GLY A 7 1.73 37.85 -5.25
C GLY A 7 2.42 37.35 -3.97
N HIS A 8 1.81 36.41 -3.26
CA HIS A 8 2.38 35.69 -2.14
C HIS A 8 3.08 34.43 -2.65
N SER A 9 4.37 34.30 -2.36
CA SER A 9 5.08 33.05 -2.62
C SER A 9 4.42 31.90 -1.84
N PRO A 10 4.27 30.71 -2.45
CA PRO A 10 3.66 29.57 -1.77
C PRO A 10 4.47 29.17 -0.54
N LEU A 11 3.78 28.83 0.55
CA LEU A 11 4.44 28.45 1.81
C LEU A 11 5.22 27.13 1.66
N PHE A 12 4.69 26.22 0.84
CA PHE A 12 5.27 24.92 0.57
C PHE A 12 5.65 24.80 -0.90
N GLN A 13 6.79 24.17 -1.18
CA GLN A 13 7.27 23.88 -2.53
C GLN A 13 7.75 22.44 -2.60
N THR A 14 7.35 21.70 -3.62
CA THR A 14 7.67 20.26 -3.76
C THR A 14 9.17 19.99 -3.74
N SER A 15 9.98 20.88 -4.33
CA SER A 15 11.45 20.80 -4.31
C SER A 15 12.08 20.88 -2.91
N LEU A 16 11.35 21.42 -1.92
CA LEU A 16 11.77 21.50 -0.52
C LEU A 16 11.11 20.43 0.35
N GLU A 17 9.95 19.90 -0.07
CA GLU A 17 9.19 18.90 0.69
C GLU A 17 9.56 17.46 0.34
N ILE A 18 10.15 17.25 -0.83
CA ILE A 18 10.68 15.96 -1.28
C ILE A 18 12.21 16.00 -1.15
N PRO A 19 12.84 14.99 -0.54
CA PRO A 19 14.30 14.87 -0.53
C PRO A 19 14.87 14.89 -1.94
N ALA A 20 15.95 15.62 -2.16
CA ALA A 20 16.56 15.70 -3.47
C ALA A 20 17.11 14.33 -3.91
N PHE A 21 16.76 13.92 -5.14
CA PHE A 21 17.17 12.63 -5.71
C PHE A 21 18.12 12.85 -6.88
N PHE A 22 19.37 12.44 -6.70
CA PHE A 22 20.42 12.58 -7.71
C PHE A 22 20.90 11.20 -8.15
N VAL A 23 20.57 10.84 -9.39
CA VAL A 23 21.12 9.66 -10.07
C VAL A 23 21.87 10.11 -11.31
N SER A 24 22.99 9.44 -11.61
CA SER A 24 23.78 9.72 -12.81
C SER A 24 23.05 9.32 -14.10
N TYR A 25 22.15 8.33 -14.01
CA TYR A 25 21.44 7.76 -15.14
C TYR A 25 20.10 7.17 -14.68
N ARG A 26 19.03 7.44 -15.44
CA ARG A 26 17.66 6.94 -15.17
C ARG A 26 17.40 5.70 -16.03
N TRP A 27 18.00 4.59 -15.64
CA TRP A 27 17.94 3.32 -16.37
C TRP A 27 16.50 2.86 -16.69
N TRP A 28 15.55 3.19 -15.82
CA TRP A 28 14.14 2.83 -16.00
C TRP A 28 13.47 3.56 -17.18
N GLU A 29 13.96 4.72 -17.62
CA GLU A 29 13.39 5.40 -18.80
C GLU A 29 13.71 4.61 -20.09
N ASP A 30 14.91 4.02 -20.18
CA ASP A 30 15.32 3.21 -21.32
C ASP A 30 14.63 1.83 -21.29
N GLU A 31 14.53 1.20 -20.10
CA GLU A 31 13.79 -0.05 -19.93
C GLU A 31 12.30 0.12 -20.23
N ALA A 32 11.69 1.28 -19.90
CA ALA A 32 10.31 1.58 -20.27
C ALA A 32 10.14 1.54 -21.80
N THR A 33 11.14 2.02 -22.54
CA THR A 33 11.14 1.91 -24.00
C THR A 33 11.11 0.45 -24.45
N THR A 34 11.97 -0.39 -23.89
CA THR A 34 11.97 -1.83 -24.17
C THR A 34 10.61 -2.48 -23.88
N VAL A 35 9.97 -2.15 -22.76
CA VAL A 35 8.64 -2.67 -22.39
C VAL A 35 7.57 -2.23 -23.41
N PHE A 36 7.58 -0.98 -23.85
CA PHE A 36 6.64 -0.52 -24.89
C PHE A 36 6.83 -1.21 -26.23
N TRP A 37 7.98 -1.86 -26.49
CA TRP A 37 8.24 -2.71 -27.66
C TRP A 37 7.94 -4.20 -27.40
N ALA A 38 7.81 -4.63 -26.15
CA ALA A 38 7.35 -5.97 -25.77
C ALA A 38 5.85 -6.17 -26.06
N PHE A 39 5.36 -7.41 -25.96
CA PHE A 39 3.95 -7.75 -26.18
C PHE A 39 3.18 -8.02 -24.88
N ASP A 40 3.73 -7.61 -23.73
CA ASP A 40 3.09 -7.80 -22.43
C ASP A 40 2.20 -6.60 -22.07
N ILE A 41 0.90 -6.80 -22.20
CA ILE A 41 -0.15 -5.82 -21.93
C ILE A 41 -0.12 -5.33 -20.47
N GLN A 42 0.18 -6.23 -19.51
CA GLN A 42 0.19 -5.89 -18.09
C GLN A 42 1.42 -5.06 -17.74
N GLU A 43 2.58 -5.40 -18.30
CA GLU A 43 3.79 -4.59 -18.14
C GLU A 43 3.63 -3.20 -18.76
N ILE A 44 3.12 -3.10 -19.98
CA ILE A 44 2.87 -1.79 -20.63
C ILE A 44 1.87 -0.97 -19.80
N SER A 45 0.81 -1.60 -19.29
CA SER A 45 -0.16 -0.90 -18.43
C SER A 45 0.48 -0.35 -17.17
N ARG A 46 1.37 -1.10 -16.52
CA ARG A 46 2.10 -0.62 -15.33
C ARG A 46 3.06 0.53 -15.69
N VAL A 47 3.75 0.47 -16.83
CA VAL A 47 4.62 1.58 -17.30
C VAL A 47 3.81 2.86 -17.50
N ILE A 48 2.63 2.76 -18.14
CA ILE A 48 1.72 3.90 -18.32
C ILE A 48 1.25 4.42 -16.96
N ARG A 49 0.80 3.54 -16.07
CA ARG A 49 0.27 3.87 -14.74
C ARG A 49 1.23 4.69 -13.90
N PHE A 50 2.49 4.25 -13.80
CA PHE A 50 3.50 4.93 -12.99
C PHE A 50 4.10 6.16 -13.70
N GLY A 51 4.09 6.20 -15.02
CA GLY A 51 4.42 7.43 -15.76
C GLY A 51 5.87 7.90 -15.59
N LEU A 52 6.83 6.98 -15.46
CA LEU A 52 8.24 7.30 -15.16
C LEU A 52 9.04 7.67 -16.41
N PHE A 53 8.57 8.67 -17.16
CA PHE A 53 9.19 9.16 -18.38
C PHE A 53 9.13 10.69 -18.45
N ARG A 54 10.11 11.31 -19.10
CA ARG A 54 10.17 12.78 -19.25
C ARG A 54 9.20 13.31 -20.29
N ASP A 55 9.00 12.56 -21.38
CA ASP A 55 8.08 12.93 -22.45
C ASP A 55 6.70 12.32 -22.19
N GLU A 56 5.75 13.14 -21.78
CA GLU A 56 4.37 12.72 -21.53
C GLU A 56 3.65 12.15 -22.77
N ASN A 57 4.14 12.45 -23.98
CA ASN A 57 3.60 11.90 -25.23
C ASN A 57 4.24 10.58 -25.65
N PHE A 58 5.23 10.09 -24.91
CA PHE A 58 5.95 8.87 -25.26
C PHE A 58 5.04 7.62 -25.34
N PRO A 59 4.16 7.33 -24.36
CA PRO A 59 3.23 6.20 -24.46
C PRO A 59 2.31 6.30 -25.67
N ARG A 60 1.77 7.50 -25.92
CA ARG A 60 0.87 7.78 -27.04
C ARG A 60 1.55 7.50 -28.38
N THR A 61 2.77 8.01 -28.55
CA THR A 61 3.54 7.83 -29.79
C THR A 61 3.91 6.37 -30.00
N SER A 62 4.33 5.68 -28.94
CA SER A 62 4.70 4.26 -28.97
C SER A 62 3.51 3.36 -29.33
N LEU A 63 2.35 3.57 -28.71
CA LEU A 63 1.14 2.80 -29.02
C LEU A 63 0.60 3.11 -30.42
N ARG A 64 0.64 4.38 -30.87
CA ARG A 64 0.23 4.74 -32.23
C ARG A 64 1.03 4.05 -33.32
N ALA A 65 2.30 3.74 -33.06
CA ALA A 65 3.17 3.02 -33.99
C ALA A 65 2.88 1.51 -34.08
N ARG A 66 2.07 0.95 -33.16
CA ARG A 66 1.65 -0.45 -33.21
C ARG A 66 0.57 -0.69 -34.25
N ASN A 67 0.50 -1.92 -34.74
CA ASN A 67 -0.55 -2.34 -35.66
C ASN A 67 -1.91 -2.44 -34.97
N THR A 68 -2.98 -2.42 -35.77
CA THR A 68 -4.36 -2.46 -35.27
C THR A 68 -4.64 -3.70 -34.41
N ASP A 69 -4.19 -4.87 -34.85
CA ASP A 69 -4.44 -6.14 -34.13
C ASP A 69 -3.87 -6.13 -32.71
N THR A 70 -2.68 -5.55 -32.51
CA THR A 70 -2.06 -5.44 -31.18
C THR A 70 -2.85 -4.48 -30.30
N ILE A 71 -3.29 -3.35 -30.84
CA ILE A 71 -4.10 -2.36 -30.11
C ILE A 71 -5.46 -2.93 -29.74
N ASP A 72 -6.09 -3.68 -30.63
CA ASP A 72 -7.38 -4.32 -30.38
C ASP A 72 -7.24 -5.41 -29.30
N ALA A 73 -6.21 -6.25 -29.36
CA ALA A 73 -5.93 -7.24 -28.31
C ALA A 73 -5.66 -6.60 -26.94
N PHE A 74 -4.90 -5.49 -26.92
CA PHE A 74 -4.66 -4.72 -25.70
C PHE A 74 -5.96 -4.20 -25.12
N LEU A 75 -6.77 -3.53 -25.94
CA LEU A 75 -8.01 -2.91 -25.49
C LEU A 75 -9.00 -3.96 -24.98
N ILE A 76 -9.13 -5.10 -25.66
CA ILE A 76 -9.94 -6.24 -25.20
C ILE A 76 -9.48 -6.73 -23.83
N ALA A 77 -8.17 -6.86 -23.60
CA ALA A 77 -7.63 -7.30 -22.31
C ALA A 77 -7.88 -6.31 -21.16
N LEU A 78 -8.08 -5.02 -21.46
CA LEU A 78 -8.45 -3.99 -20.49
C LEU A 78 -9.97 -3.77 -20.36
N SER A 79 -10.77 -4.51 -21.13
CA SER A 79 -12.22 -4.31 -21.22
C SER A 79 -13.00 -5.47 -20.64
N VAL A 80 -14.23 -5.18 -20.24
CA VAL A 80 -15.19 -6.19 -19.81
C VAL A 80 -16.07 -6.63 -20.99
N PRO A 81 -16.58 -7.88 -21.02
CA PRO A 81 -17.20 -8.45 -22.22
C PRO A 81 -18.37 -7.66 -22.83
N HIS A 82 -19.09 -6.89 -22.02
CA HIS A 82 -20.23 -6.08 -22.48
C HIS A 82 -19.81 -4.76 -23.12
N GLU A 83 -18.56 -4.32 -22.95
CA GLU A 83 -18.01 -3.12 -23.58
C GLU A 83 -17.53 -3.37 -25.01
N TYR A 84 -17.29 -4.62 -25.40
CA TYR A 84 -16.65 -4.94 -26.69
C TYR A 84 -17.37 -4.32 -27.90
N GLN A 85 -18.71 -4.28 -27.86
CA GLN A 85 -19.51 -3.69 -28.93
C GLN A 85 -19.30 -2.17 -29.11
N LEU A 86 -18.91 -1.47 -28.03
CA LEU A 86 -18.63 -0.03 -28.07
C LEU A 86 -17.25 0.26 -28.67
N LEU A 87 -16.31 -0.68 -28.51
CA LEU A 87 -14.90 -0.53 -28.91
C LEU A 87 -14.71 -0.68 -30.43
N ASP A 88 -15.56 -1.47 -31.08
CA ASP A 88 -15.52 -1.73 -32.53
C ASP A 88 -15.66 -0.42 -33.35
N SER A 89 -16.41 0.55 -32.83
CA SER A 89 -16.68 1.83 -33.51
C SER A 89 -15.52 2.84 -33.46
N LEU A 90 -14.49 2.58 -32.65
CA LEU A 90 -13.41 3.52 -32.40
C LEU A 90 -12.36 3.49 -33.53
N SER A 91 -11.87 4.66 -33.93
CA SER A 91 -10.67 4.76 -34.76
C SER A 91 -9.42 4.29 -34.01
N HIS A 92 -8.36 3.94 -34.73
CA HIS A 92 -7.06 3.54 -34.13
C HIS A 92 -6.58 4.51 -33.06
N MET A 93 -6.68 5.82 -33.32
CA MET A 93 -6.27 6.85 -32.36
C MET A 93 -7.15 6.88 -31.11
N GLN A 94 -8.47 6.72 -31.26
CA GLN A 94 -9.39 6.66 -30.12
C GLN A 94 -9.15 5.42 -29.25
N ARG A 95 -8.80 4.28 -29.87
CA ARG A 95 -8.42 3.07 -29.13
C ARG A 95 -7.15 3.27 -28.32
N VAL A 96 -6.15 3.95 -28.89
CA VAL A 96 -4.93 4.32 -28.15
C VAL A 96 -5.24 5.21 -26.95
N GLU A 97 -6.06 6.27 -27.12
CA GLU A 97 -6.43 7.13 -25.98
C GLU A 97 -7.22 6.36 -24.92
N GLU A 98 -8.04 5.38 -25.30
CA GLU A 98 -8.78 4.57 -24.35
C GLU A 98 -7.86 3.60 -23.57
N ILE A 99 -6.84 3.03 -24.21
CA ILE A 99 -5.78 2.27 -23.51
C ILE A 99 -5.08 3.17 -22.51
N LEU A 100 -4.63 4.36 -22.94
CA LEU A 100 -3.95 5.30 -22.04
C LEU A 100 -4.83 5.67 -20.85
N ARG A 101 -6.12 5.96 -21.08
CA ARG A 101 -7.07 6.32 -20.03
C ARG A 101 -7.28 5.19 -19.03
N ARG A 102 -7.40 3.94 -19.49
CA ARG A 102 -7.63 2.76 -18.64
C ARG A 102 -6.39 2.29 -17.89
N SER A 103 -5.21 2.51 -18.46
CA SER A 103 -3.93 2.16 -17.83
C SER A 103 -3.37 3.27 -16.93
N SER A 104 -3.88 4.50 -17.02
CA SER A 104 -3.43 5.61 -16.17
C SER A 104 -4.16 5.64 -14.82
N ILE A 105 -3.61 6.39 -13.86
CA ILE A 105 -4.34 6.74 -12.64
C ILE A 105 -5.61 7.54 -12.97
N PRO A 106 -6.67 7.46 -12.13
CA PRO A 106 -7.89 8.24 -12.34
C PRO A 106 -7.62 9.74 -12.50
N PRO A 107 -8.45 10.46 -13.28
CA PRO A 107 -8.27 11.89 -13.48
C PRO A 107 -8.40 12.63 -12.15
N PHE A 108 -7.60 13.68 -12.00
CA PHE A 108 -7.56 14.49 -10.79
C PHE A 108 -8.86 15.29 -10.58
N GLU A 109 -9.48 15.13 -9.42
CA GLU A 109 -10.61 15.96 -8.97
C GLU A 109 -10.18 16.83 -7.78
N ALA A 110 -9.94 18.12 -8.05
CA ALA A 110 -9.45 19.06 -7.02
C ALA A 110 -10.56 19.44 -6.03
N ILE A 111 -10.50 18.91 -4.82
CA ILE A 111 -11.40 19.29 -3.71
C ILE A 111 -10.75 20.43 -2.90
N PRO A 112 -11.34 21.63 -2.81
CA PRO A 112 -10.75 22.71 -2.04
C PRO A 112 -10.81 22.42 -0.53
N TRP A 113 -9.86 22.98 0.22
CA TRP A 113 -9.89 23.03 1.67
C TRP A 113 -11.22 23.59 2.19
N SER A 114 -11.86 22.86 3.10
CA SER A 114 -13.23 23.13 3.55
C SER A 114 -13.34 23.54 5.02
N TRP A 115 -12.30 23.33 5.81
CA TRP A 115 -12.28 23.73 7.22
C TRP A 115 -11.98 25.23 7.40
N PHE A 116 -12.74 25.89 8.27
CA PHE A 116 -12.54 27.31 8.61
C PHE A 116 -12.60 27.55 10.13
N PRO A 117 -11.86 28.55 10.64
CA PRO A 117 -11.99 29.03 12.01
C PRO A 117 -13.44 29.35 12.38
N GLN A 118 -13.90 28.83 13.52
CA GLN A 118 -15.24 29.13 14.04
C GLN A 118 -15.14 30.19 15.15
N SER A 119 -16.10 31.12 15.20
CA SER A 119 -16.13 32.21 16.20
C SER A 119 -16.66 31.80 17.58
N GLN A 120 -17.04 30.52 17.78
CA GLN A 120 -17.46 30.01 19.08
C GLN A 120 -16.25 29.40 19.81
N ALA A 121 -16.29 29.43 21.14
CA ALA A 121 -15.22 28.93 22.00
C ALA A 121 -15.09 27.38 21.91
N SER A 122 -14.49 26.90 20.83
CA SER A 122 -14.05 25.51 20.67
C SER A 122 -12.75 25.27 21.44
N ASP A 123 -12.60 24.09 22.01
CA ASP A 123 -11.37 23.70 22.69
C ASP A 123 -10.20 23.60 21.69
N ALA A 124 -8.99 23.95 22.13
CA ALA A 124 -7.79 23.93 21.29
C ALA A 124 -7.53 22.55 20.68
N ARG A 125 -7.84 21.48 21.44
CA ARG A 125 -7.71 20.10 20.97
C ARG A 125 -8.71 19.75 19.87
N GLU A 126 -9.93 20.25 19.96
CA GLU A 126 -10.97 20.01 18.95
C GLU A 126 -10.59 20.69 17.63
N ILE A 127 -10.14 21.95 17.69
CA ILE A 127 -9.62 22.68 16.52
C ILE A 127 -8.45 21.92 15.89
N ALA A 128 -7.46 21.50 16.68
CA ALA A 128 -6.33 20.73 16.18
C ALA A 128 -6.75 19.40 15.55
N THR A 129 -7.82 18.77 16.06
CA THR A 129 -8.37 17.53 15.49
C THR A 129 -9.09 17.79 14.17
N ALA A 130 -9.87 18.86 14.07
CA ALA A 130 -10.55 19.19 12.83
C ALA A 130 -9.56 19.54 11.70
N ILE A 131 -8.50 20.32 12.02
CA ILE A 131 -7.43 20.64 11.06
C ILE A 131 -6.67 19.38 10.63
N GLU A 132 -6.37 18.48 11.57
CA GLU A 132 -5.72 17.20 11.23
C GLU A 132 -6.61 16.37 10.31
N THR A 133 -7.90 16.23 10.63
CA THR A 133 -8.83 15.40 9.84
C THR A 133 -8.91 15.89 8.41
N GLU A 134 -8.97 17.21 8.21
CA GLU A 134 -8.96 17.83 6.88
C GLU A 134 -7.62 17.61 6.16
N SER A 135 -6.50 17.78 6.87
CA SER A 135 -5.16 17.50 6.34
C SER A 135 -5.02 16.03 5.89
N HIS A 136 -5.50 15.09 6.71
CA HIS A 136 -5.52 13.67 6.37
C HIS A 136 -6.45 13.41 5.19
N PHE A 137 -7.65 14.00 5.16
CA PHE A 137 -8.58 13.88 4.05
C PHE A 137 -7.92 14.22 2.71
N HIS A 138 -7.20 15.35 2.61
CA HIS A 138 -6.46 15.71 1.40
C HIS A 138 -5.30 14.75 1.10
N PHE A 139 -4.58 14.28 2.12
CA PHE A 139 -3.50 13.31 1.93
C PHE A 139 -4.00 12.01 1.30
N ARG A 140 -5.18 11.52 1.71
CA ARG A 140 -5.79 10.28 1.18
C ARG A 140 -6.19 10.37 -0.30
N GLN A 141 -6.29 11.58 -0.86
CA GLN A 141 -6.60 11.78 -2.28
C GLN A 141 -5.36 11.59 -3.19
N ILE A 142 -4.15 11.56 -2.62
CA ILE A 142 -2.92 11.39 -3.38
C ILE A 142 -2.70 9.89 -3.60
N ASP A 143 -2.76 9.48 -4.86
CA ASP A 143 -2.40 8.13 -5.26
C ASP A 143 -0.90 7.86 -5.06
N PHE A 144 -0.53 6.61 -4.79
CA PHE A 144 0.86 6.24 -4.51
C PHE A 144 1.80 6.56 -5.69
N GLU A 145 1.30 6.43 -6.91
CA GLU A 145 1.99 6.73 -8.17
C GLU A 145 2.48 8.19 -8.23
N GLU A 146 1.72 9.13 -7.67
CA GLU A 146 2.12 10.54 -7.59
C GLU A 146 3.30 10.73 -6.64
N PHE A 147 3.33 9.98 -5.52
CA PHE A 147 4.51 9.97 -4.64
C PHE A 147 5.73 9.35 -5.30
N VAL A 148 5.56 8.29 -6.10
CA VAL A 148 6.67 7.70 -6.87
C VAL A 148 7.22 8.72 -7.86
N ARG A 149 6.35 9.38 -8.63
CA ARG A 149 6.76 10.42 -9.57
C ARG A 149 7.46 11.57 -8.88
N ALA A 150 6.89 12.10 -7.80
CA ALA A 150 7.51 13.18 -7.01
C ALA A 150 8.88 12.76 -6.47
N ALA A 151 8.99 11.57 -5.88
CA ALA A 151 10.21 11.05 -5.27
C ALA A 151 11.36 10.91 -6.29
N LEU A 152 11.05 10.58 -7.54
CA LEU A 152 12.03 10.43 -8.63
C LEU A 152 12.25 11.73 -9.45
N GLY A 153 11.59 12.83 -9.05
CA GLY A 153 11.75 14.15 -9.66
C GLY A 153 10.98 14.33 -10.98
N TYR A 154 9.85 13.65 -11.14
CA TYR A 154 8.86 13.92 -12.18
C TYR A 154 7.76 14.85 -11.67
N ASN A 155 6.95 15.37 -12.58
CA ASN A 155 5.78 16.16 -12.26
C ASN A 155 4.75 15.30 -11.49
N ALA A 156 4.24 15.83 -10.39
CA ALA A 156 3.27 15.19 -9.51
C ALA A 156 2.21 16.21 -9.05
N LEU A 157 1.17 16.36 -9.87
CA LEU A 157 0.13 17.36 -9.72
C LEU A 157 -0.63 17.23 -8.39
N PHE A 158 -0.85 16.01 -7.90
CA PHE A 158 -1.62 15.80 -6.67
C PHE A 158 -0.78 16.18 -5.44
N VAL A 159 0.52 15.93 -5.49
CA VAL A 159 1.46 16.35 -4.44
C VAL A 159 1.52 17.87 -4.38
N ASP A 160 1.68 18.54 -5.53
CA ASP A 160 1.66 20.00 -5.62
C ASP A 160 0.34 20.58 -5.09
N TRP A 161 -0.79 20.01 -5.48
CA TRP A 161 -2.10 20.43 -5.00
C TRP A 161 -2.26 20.28 -3.49
N PHE A 162 -1.79 19.18 -2.90
CA PHE A 162 -1.85 18.98 -1.45
C PHE A 162 -1.06 20.06 -0.69
N LEU A 163 0.11 20.44 -1.21
CA LEU A 163 0.92 21.53 -0.67
C LEU A 163 0.22 22.90 -0.84
N GLN A 164 -0.50 23.10 -1.94
CA GLN A 164 -1.35 24.28 -2.14
C GLN A 164 -2.50 24.33 -1.12
N GLN A 165 -3.11 23.20 -0.76
CA GLN A 165 -4.16 23.17 0.28
C GLN A 165 -3.62 23.63 1.64
N HIS A 166 -2.41 23.23 2.01
CA HIS A 166 -1.78 23.69 3.25
C HIS A 166 -1.33 25.15 3.19
N THR A 167 -1.01 25.65 1.99
CA THR A 167 -0.80 27.09 1.76
C THR A 167 -2.11 27.87 1.92
N ALA A 168 -3.24 27.32 1.46
CA ALA A 168 -4.57 27.91 1.66
C ALA A 168 -4.92 27.96 3.16
N LEU A 169 -4.68 26.88 3.91
CA LEU A 169 -4.83 26.85 5.37
C LEU A 169 -4.03 27.98 6.04
N TYR A 170 -2.77 28.17 5.66
CA TYR A 170 -1.94 29.26 6.17
C TYR A 170 -2.59 30.64 5.95
N LEU A 171 -3.11 30.91 4.75
CA LEU A 171 -3.77 32.18 4.43
C LEU A 171 -5.08 32.37 5.21
N ILE A 172 -5.88 31.31 5.34
CA ILE A 172 -7.12 31.32 6.14
C ILE A 172 -6.81 31.70 7.59
N LEU A 173 -5.82 31.02 8.19
CA LEU A 173 -5.41 31.26 9.57
C LEU A 173 -4.77 32.64 9.74
N LEU A 174 -3.94 33.09 8.80
CA LEU A 174 -3.33 34.41 8.84
C LEU A 174 -4.40 35.51 8.85
N ASN A 175 -5.35 35.45 7.92
CA ASN A 175 -6.44 36.42 7.82
C ASN A 175 -7.30 36.43 9.09
N HIS A 176 -7.63 35.25 9.63
CA HIS A 176 -8.39 35.14 10.87
C HIS A 176 -7.65 35.74 12.07
N LEU A 177 -6.37 35.41 12.26
CA LEU A 177 -5.58 35.91 13.40
C LEU A 177 -5.26 37.41 13.30
N GLN A 178 -5.22 37.97 12.09
CA GLN A 178 -5.12 39.42 11.88
C GLN A 178 -6.43 40.14 12.23
N ALA A 179 -7.58 39.54 11.90
CA ALA A 179 -8.89 40.08 12.23
C ALA A 179 -9.26 39.89 13.71
N HIS A 180 -8.77 38.83 14.34
CA HIS A 180 -9.05 38.42 15.72
C HIS A 180 -7.76 38.21 16.54
N PRO A 181 -7.02 39.27 16.90
CA PRO A 181 -5.80 39.14 17.70
C PRO A 181 -5.99 38.48 19.07
N GLU A 182 -7.22 38.52 19.59
CA GLU A 182 -7.65 37.86 20.84
C GLU A 182 -7.55 36.33 20.77
N ASP A 183 -7.64 35.73 19.58
CA ASP A 183 -7.61 34.27 19.40
C ASP A 183 -6.18 33.72 19.33
N VAL A 184 -5.15 34.58 19.26
CA VAL A 184 -3.75 34.15 19.18
C VAL A 184 -3.33 33.20 20.32
N PRO A 185 -3.70 33.41 21.61
CA PRO A 185 -3.40 32.46 22.67
C PRO A 185 -4.05 31.09 22.45
N LEU A 186 -5.30 31.05 21.98
CA LEU A 186 -5.99 29.79 21.66
C LEU A 186 -5.23 29.02 20.58
N TYR A 187 -4.89 29.68 19.47
CA TYR A 187 -4.16 29.06 18.38
C TYR A 187 -2.70 28.70 18.72
N THR A 188 -2.12 29.35 19.73
CA THR A 188 -0.83 28.93 20.31
C THR A 188 -0.97 27.58 21.04
N GLU A 189 -2.09 27.30 21.70
CA GLU A 189 -2.36 25.98 22.28
C GLU A 189 -2.73 24.94 21.19
N VAL A 190 -3.45 25.33 20.13
CA VAL A 190 -3.73 24.48 18.96
C VAL A 190 -2.42 23.99 18.33
N GLU A 191 -1.44 24.88 18.16
CA GLU A 191 -0.11 24.56 17.62
C GLU A 191 0.56 23.43 18.40
N LYS A 192 0.53 23.47 19.74
CA LYS A 192 1.12 22.43 20.59
C LYS A 192 0.49 21.06 20.33
N HIS A 193 -0.83 21.01 20.12
CA HIS A 193 -1.53 19.77 19.78
C HIS A 193 -1.22 19.25 18.37
N LEU A 194 -0.90 20.14 17.43
CA LEU A 194 -0.54 19.75 16.06
C LEU A 194 0.90 19.24 15.92
N ARG A 195 1.83 19.59 16.83
CA ARG A 195 3.24 19.14 16.78
C ARG A 195 3.44 17.63 16.61
N SER A 196 2.54 16.83 17.20
CA SER A 196 2.61 15.36 17.14
C SER A 196 1.66 14.74 16.12
N ARG A 197 1.00 15.56 15.30
CA ARG A 197 -0.02 15.15 14.32
C ARG A 197 0.48 15.47 12.91
N SER A 198 -0.21 16.33 12.17
CA SER A 198 0.16 16.67 10.79
C SER A 198 1.32 17.69 10.73
N PRO A 199 2.47 17.34 10.12
CA PRO A 199 3.62 18.24 9.98
C PRO A 199 3.34 19.41 9.02
N PHE A 200 2.40 19.25 8.08
CA PHE A 200 2.03 20.30 7.14
C PHE A 200 1.09 21.31 7.77
N ALA A 201 0.03 20.84 8.45
CA ALA A 201 -0.88 21.73 9.17
C ALA A 201 -0.19 22.44 10.35
N HIS A 202 0.69 21.75 11.07
CA HIS A 202 1.52 22.36 12.11
C HIS A 202 2.35 23.52 11.56
N ARG A 203 3.05 23.32 10.43
CA ARG A 203 3.85 24.37 9.78
C ARG A 203 2.98 25.53 9.29
N ALA A 204 1.83 25.25 8.66
CA ALA A 204 0.92 26.29 8.21
C ALA A 204 0.51 27.20 9.39
N LEU A 205 0.05 26.62 10.50
CA LEU A 205 -0.34 27.39 11.68
C LEU A 205 0.83 28.14 12.33
N LEU A 206 2.00 27.49 12.43
CA LEU A 206 3.20 28.09 12.99
C LEU A 206 3.60 29.36 12.22
N HIS A 207 3.60 29.28 10.88
CA HIS A 207 3.92 30.43 10.04
C HIS A 207 2.87 31.55 10.18
N SER A 208 1.58 31.22 10.28
CA SER A 208 0.52 32.22 10.54
C SER A 208 0.75 32.95 11.87
N LEU A 209 1.09 32.22 12.94
CA LEU A 209 1.37 32.80 14.26
C LEU A 209 2.62 33.68 14.25
N MET A 210 3.69 33.26 13.57
CA MET A 210 4.93 34.05 13.43
C MET A 210 4.70 35.36 12.67
N ALA A 211 3.85 35.34 11.63
CA ALA A 211 3.52 36.53 10.86
C ALA A 211 2.75 37.58 11.67
N VAL A 212 1.89 37.17 12.62
CA VAL A 212 1.10 38.08 13.47
C VAL A 212 1.89 38.54 14.71
N LYS A 213 2.86 37.76 15.22
CA LYS A 213 3.72 38.12 16.36
C LYS A 213 5.22 37.98 16.04
N PRO A 214 5.82 38.92 15.29
CA PRO A 214 7.26 38.93 15.04
C PRO A 214 8.04 39.25 16.33
N GLY A 215 8.40 38.21 17.09
CA GLY A 215 9.22 38.33 18.31
C GLY A 215 8.84 37.41 19.48
N GLY A 216 7.65 36.80 19.45
CA GLY A 216 7.13 35.97 20.57
C GLY A 216 7.52 34.48 20.53
N SER A 217 8.26 34.02 19.52
CA SER A 217 8.40 32.61 19.18
C SER A 217 9.83 32.09 19.33
N ARG A 218 10.41 32.20 20.53
CA ARG A 218 11.74 31.62 20.83
C ARG A 218 11.69 30.12 21.20
N ASP A 219 10.52 29.60 21.57
CA ASP A 219 10.34 28.22 22.04
C ASP A 219 9.70 27.27 21.02
N ILE A 220 9.57 27.68 19.75
CA ILE A 220 8.97 26.81 18.72
C ILE A 220 10.09 26.17 17.87
N PRO A 221 10.30 24.84 17.97
CA PRO A 221 11.26 24.15 17.13
C PRO A 221 10.90 24.35 15.66
N ARG A 222 11.87 24.78 14.85
CA ARG A 222 11.71 24.77 13.40
C ARG A 222 11.75 23.31 12.94
N PRO A 223 10.72 22.82 12.24
CA PRO A 223 10.78 21.49 11.64
C PRO A 223 11.89 21.46 10.59
N ASN A 224 12.93 20.68 10.87
CA ASN A 224 14.11 20.52 10.02
C ASN A 224 13.96 19.41 8.95
N ALA A 225 12.81 18.74 8.89
CA ALA A 225 12.59 17.59 7.99
C ALA A 225 11.72 17.99 6.79
N THR A 226 12.08 17.51 5.60
CA THR A 226 11.27 17.58 4.38
C THR A 226 9.97 16.80 4.63
N GLY A 227 8.80 17.42 4.42
CA GLY A 227 7.53 16.87 4.91
C GLY A 227 7.17 15.47 4.40
N PHE A 228 7.65 15.11 3.21
CA PHE A 228 7.39 13.79 2.61
C PHE A 228 8.56 12.82 2.72
N GLN A 229 9.58 13.10 3.53
CA GLN A 229 10.75 12.22 3.68
C GLN A 229 10.39 10.78 4.00
N PHE A 230 9.39 10.60 4.86
CA PHE A 230 8.97 9.28 5.34
C PHE A 230 8.45 8.38 4.22
N ILE A 231 7.95 8.92 3.10
CA ILE A 231 7.52 8.14 1.93
C ILE A 231 8.53 8.23 0.79
N ALA A 232 8.96 9.45 0.44
CA ALA A 232 9.82 9.66 -0.71
C ALA A 232 11.21 9.05 -0.51
N GLY A 233 11.77 9.07 0.70
CA GLY A 233 13.06 8.47 1.01
C GLY A 233 13.10 6.96 0.72
N PRO A 234 12.20 6.17 1.34
CA PRO A 234 12.11 4.73 1.07
C PRO A 234 11.85 4.39 -0.41
N ILE A 235 11.05 5.19 -1.13
CA ILE A 235 10.85 5.02 -2.57
C ILE A 235 12.15 5.25 -3.35
N GLN A 236 12.88 6.33 -3.04
CA GLN A 236 14.15 6.63 -3.70
C GLN A 236 15.18 5.52 -3.47
N ASP A 237 15.21 4.94 -2.28
CA ASP A 237 16.14 3.86 -1.94
C ASP A 237 15.94 2.63 -2.84
N LEU A 238 14.69 2.31 -3.25
CA LEU A 238 14.41 1.24 -4.22
C LEU A 238 15.09 1.46 -5.59
N PHE A 239 15.36 2.71 -5.96
CA PHE A 239 15.96 3.07 -7.25
C PHE A 239 17.46 3.41 -7.16
N LYS A 240 18.04 3.44 -5.96
CA LYS A 240 19.47 3.73 -5.74
C LYS A 240 20.36 2.52 -5.95
N ASP A 241 19.89 1.34 -5.55
CA ASP A 241 20.62 0.10 -5.68
C ASP A 241 20.48 -0.49 -7.10
N GLN A 242 21.39 -1.40 -7.46
CA GLN A 242 21.74 -1.83 -8.84
C GLN A 242 20.55 -1.93 -9.83
N PRO A 243 20.78 -1.65 -11.13
CA PRO A 243 19.73 -1.68 -12.15
C PRO A 243 19.04 -3.05 -12.18
N GLY A 244 17.84 -3.12 -11.61
CA GLY A 244 16.94 -4.26 -11.71
C GLY A 244 16.21 -4.26 -13.05
N ARG A 245 15.37 -5.28 -13.27
CA ARG A 245 14.42 -5.27 -14.37
C ARG A 245 13.27 -4.34 -14.02
N LEU A 246 12.93 -3.40 -14.92
CA LEU A 246 11.83 -2.46 -14.67
C LEU A 246 10.51 -3.20 -14.39
N SER A 247 10.25 -4.32 -15.06
CA SER A 247 9.05 -5.14 -14.82
C SER A 247 8.90 -5.54 -13.36
N ASP A 248 9.97 -6.05 -12.73
CA ASP A 248 9.96 -6.47 -11.33
C ASP A 248 9.78 -5.28 -10.39
N MET A 249 10.46 -4.16 -10.68
CA MET A 249 10.28 -2.91 -9.93
C MET A 249 8.83 -2.40 -9.99
N LEU A 250 8.19 -2.42 -11.16
CA LEU A 250 6.80 -1.98 -11.33
C LEU A 250 5.80 -2.93 -10.63
N LYS A 251 6.11 -4.22 -10.54
CA LYS A 251 5.34 -5.18 -9.72
C LYS A 251 5.47 -4.85 -8.23
N MET A 252 6.69 -4.58 -7.76
CA MET A 252 6.92 -4.14 -6.38
C MET A 252 6.16 -2.86 -6.07
N LEU A 253 6.26 -1.84 -6.91
CA LEU A 253 5.53 -0.57 -6.73
C LEU A 253 4.00 -0.76 -6.74
N SER A 254 3.49 -1.71 -7.53
CA SER A 254 2.07 -2.04 -7.57
C SER A 254 1.60 -2.63 -6.22
N VAL A 255 2.39 -3.51 -5.60
CA VAL A 255 2.11 -4.04 -4.25
C VAL A 255 2.23 -2.95 -3.19
N LEU A 256 3.24 -2.07 -3.30
CA LEU A 256 3.38 -0.91 -2.41
C LEU A 256 2.21 0.06 -2.53
N ALA A 257 1.60 0.23 -3.69
CA ALA A 257 0.38 1.04 -3.84
C ALA A 257 -0.78 0.49 -2.99
N VAL A 258 -0.95 -0.84 -2.93
CA VAL A 258 -1.96 -1.48 -2.08
C VAL A 258 -1.62 -1.27 -0.60
N ARG A 259 -0.36 -1.47 -0.22
CA ARG A 259 0.12 -1.24 1.14
C ARG A 259 -0.08 0.22 1.58
N PHE A 260 0.26 1.18 0.73
CA PHE A 260 0.08 2.60 0.97
C PHE A 260 -1.39 2.93 1.26
N ARG A 261 -2.32 2.41 0.44
CA ARG A 261 -3.75 2.60 0.67
C ARG A 261 -4.20 2.00 2.01
N ARG A 262 -3.74 0.78 2.34
CA ARG A 262 -4.04 0.14 3.64
C ARG A 262 -3.51 0.96 4.83
N GLN A 263 -2.26 1.41 4.77
CA GLN A 263 -1.57 2.06 5.89
C GLN A 263 -1.98 3.52 6.09
N TYR A 264 -2.33 4.24 5.02
CA TYR A 264 -2.55 5.68 5.10
C TYR A 264 -3.90 6.13 4.54
N ALA A 265 -4.39 5.56 3.44
CA ALA A 265 -5.66 5.98 2.85
C ALA A 265 -6.88 5.51 3.67
N HIS A 266 -6.83 4.25 4.13
CA HIS A 266 -7.91 3.59 4.85
C HIS A 266 -7.70 3.54 6.37
N ALA A 267 -6.57 4.04 6.87
CA ALA A 267 -6.32 4.14 8.30
C ALA A 267 -7.25 5.15 8.97
N ALA A 268 -7.65 4.89 10.22
CA ALA A 268 -8.49 5.80 10.98
C ALA A 268 -7.76 7.10 11.35
N ALA A 269 -6.44 7.04 11.52
CA ALA A 269 -5.57 8.17 11.84
C ALA A 269 -4.25 8.04 11.08
N MET A 270 -3.64 9.17 10.75
CA MET A 270 -2.36 9.24 10.05
C MET A 270 -1.18 9.21 11.03
N ASP A 271 -0.20 8.33 10.78
CA ASP A 271 1.10 8.39 11.45
C ASP A 271 2.17 8.87 10.45
N TRP A 272 2.67 10.08 10.69
CA TRP A 272 3.61 10.79 9.82
C TRP A 272 5.09 10.48 10.13
N LYS A 273 5.35 9.72 11.20
CA LYS A 273 6.70 9.50 11.73
C LYS A 273 7.42 8.28 11.14
N PRO A 274 6.81 7.08 11.11
CA PRO A 274 7.53 5.91 10.64
C PRO A 274 7.78 6.02 9.14
N PRO A 275 9.00 5.69 8.66
CA PRO A 275 9.24 5.51 7.24
C PRO A 275 8.27 4.49 6.66
N PHE A 276 7.83 4.72 5.43
CA PHE A 276 7.01 3.80 4.68
C PHE A 276 7.78 2.50 4.46
N ASP A 277 7.17 1.39 4.87
CA ASP A 277 7.78 0.08 4.79
C ASP A 277 7.72 -0.47 3.36
N THR A 278 8.86 -0.43 2.68
CA THR A 278 9.05 -0.94 1.31
C THR A 278 9.48 -2.41 1.27
N SER A 279 9.60 -3.09 2.41
CA SER A 279 10.03 -4.49 2.44
C SER A 279 8.97 -5.43 1.86
N LEU A 280 9.35 -6.21 0.84
CA LEU A 280 8.43 -7.09 0.10
C LEU A 280 8.99 -8.51 -0.03
N ALA A 281 9.59 -9.04 1.04
CA ALA A 281 10.26 -10.35 1.04
C ALA A 281 9.43 -11.47 0.38
N PHE A 282 8.13 -11.55 0.66
CA PHE A 282 7.26 -12.56 0.04
C PHE A 282 7.13 -12.40 -1.49
N LEU A 283 7.01 -11.16 -1.98
CA LEU A 283 6.97 -10.92 -3.43
C LEU A 283 8.33 -11.20 -4.06
N GLU A 284 9.42 -10.79 -3.41
CA GLU A 284 10.78 -11.06 -3.87
C GLU A 284 11.02 -12.57 -4.03
N ASP A 285 10.56 -13.38 -3.08
CA ASP A 285 10.57 -14.84 -3.19
C ASP A 285 9.73 -15.32 -4.39
N CYS A 286 8.50 -14.80 -4.57
CA CYS A 286 7.66 -15.15 -5.72
C CYS A 286 8.29 -14.81 -7.07
N LEU A 287 9.05 -13.71 -7.16
CA LEU A 287 9.75 -13.30 -8.37
C LEU A 287 11.04 -14.09 -8.59
N THR A 288 11.67 -14.54 -7.52
CA THR A 288 12.91 -15.34 -7.55
C THR A 288 12.64 -16.79 -7.94
N TYR A 289 11.60 -17.41 -7.37
CA TYR A 289 11.28 -18.82 -7.60
C TYR A 289 10.32 -18.98 -8.77
N SER A 290 10.82 -19.47 -9.91
CA SER A 290 9.97 -19.75 -11.08
C SER A 290 8.95 -20.89 -10.86
N SER A 291 9.17 -21.75 -9.86
CA SER A 291 8.30 -22.88 -9.53
C SER A 291 7.56 -22.64 -8.21
N PRO A 292 6.23 -22.82 -8.16
CA PRO A 292 5.47 -22.80 -6.91
C PRO A 292 5.97 -23.84 -5.89
N MET A 293 6.55 -24.94 -6.36
CA MET A 293 7.09 -26.01 -5.51
C MET A 293 8.34 -25.56 -4.77
N ASP A 294 9.24 -24.86 -5.46
CA ASP A 294 10.48 -24.36 -4.88
C ASP A 294 10.18 -23.30 -3.82
N LEU A 295 9.20 -22.43 -4.07
CA LEU A 295 8.69 -21.49 -3.07
C LEU A 295 8.14 -22.24 -1.85
N ALA A 296 7.27 -23.23 -2.04
CA ALA A 296 6.69 -24.00 -0.94
C ALA A 296 7.74 -24.74 -0.10
N LEU A 297 8.79 -25.26 -0.75
CA LEU A 297 9.92 -25.90 -0.08
C LEU A 297 10.78 -24.90 0.69
N ASN A 298 11.03 -23.71 0.13
CA ASN A 298 11.74 -22.63 0.82
C ASN A 298 10.99 -22.18 2.08
N MET A 299 9.68 -21.90 1.94
CA MET A 299 8.82 -21.52 3.07
C MET A 299 8.81 -22.60 4.15
N LYS A 300 8.76 -23.89 3.75
CA LYS A 300 8.86 -25.00 4.69
C LYS A 300 10.20 -25.02 5.43
N GLY A 301 11.33 -24.87 4.73
CA GLY A 301 12.64 -24.84 5.39
C GLY A 301 12.78 -23.68 6.37
N LEU A 302 12.25 -22.50 6.03
CA LEU A 302 12.21 -21.34 6.92
C LEU A 302 11.35 -21.60 8.16
N ASP A 303 10.15 -22.17 7.97
CA ASP A 303 9.26 -22.49 9.09
C ASP A 303 9.89 -23.59 9.98
N GLU A 304 10.43 -24.68 9.42
CA GLU A 304 11.12 -25.73 10.19
C GLU A 304 12.25 -25.13 11.05
N HIS A 305 13.08 -24.25 10.48
CA HIS A 305 14.12 -23.56 11.24
C HIS A 305 13.53 -22.71 12.39
N GLN A 306 12.47 -21.94 12.14
CA GLN A 306 11.85 -21.11 13.19
C GLN A 306 11.17 -21.95 14.28
N PHE A 307 10.58 -23.09 13.91
CA PHE A 307 9.93 -23.98 14.86
C PHE A 307 10.94 -24.80 15.69
N ALA A 308 12.13 -25.12 15.15
CA ALA A 308 13.20 -25.78 15.88
C ALA A 308 13.68 -24.98 17.11
N GLU A 309 13.51 -23.65 17.10
CA GLU A 309 13.86 -22.77 18.22
C GLU A 309 12.80 -22.78 19.35
N ILE A 310 11.65 -23.43 19.14
CA ILE A 310 10.52 -23.39 20.08
C ILE A 310 10.60 -24.52 21.09
N THR A 311 10.62 -24.14 22.36
CA THR A 311 10.49 -25.08 23.47
C THR A 311 9.05 -25.23 23.92
N ARG A 312 8.74 -26.37 24.57
CA ARG A 312 7.45 -26.56 25.25
C ARG A 312 7.15 -25.44 26.25
N GLN A 313 8.18 -24.99 27.00
CA GLN A 313 8.02 -23.91 27.97
C GLN A 313 7.60 -22.62 27.27
N ALA A 314 8.21 -22.28 26.13
CA ALA A 314 7.86 -21.11 25.33
C ALA A 314 6.40 -21.11 24.86
N LEU A 315 5.86 -22.28 24.47
CA LEU A 315 4.45 -22.44 24.10
C LEU A 315 3.49 -22.20 25.29
N VAL A 316 3.88 -22.63 26.50
CA VAL A 316 3.07 -22.47 27.71
C VAL A 316 3.07 -21.01 28.18
N THR A 317 4.23 -20.34 28.12
CA THR A 317 4.39 -18.96 28.60
C THR A 317 4.05 -17.89 27.57
N ASP A 318 3.73 -18.27 26.33
CA ASP A 318 3.53 -17.36 25.20
C ASP A 318 4.72 -16.38 25.05
N ASP A 319 5.91 -16.97 24.92
CA ASP A 319 7.18 -16.26 24.86
C ASP A 319 7.38 -15.52 23.51
N ALA A 320 8.39 -14.65 23.45
CA ALA A 320 8.74 -13.83 22.29
C ALA A 320 8.88 -14.64 21.00
N ALA A 321 9.47 -15.85 21.03
CA ALA A 321 9.61 -16.71 19.85
C ALA A 321 8.24 -17.14 19.28
N VAL A 322 7.30 -17.50 20.15
CA VAL A 322 5.93 -17.89 19.76
C VAL A 322 5.18 -16.69 19.19
N ARG A 323 5.35 -15.52 19.81
CA ARG A 323 4.78 -14.26 19.28
C ARG A 323 5.36 -13.89 17.92
N GLN A 324 6.65 -14.12 17.71
CA GLN A 324 7.30 -13.86 16.43
C GLN A 324 6.73 -14.74 15.32
N LEU A 325 6.46 -16.02 15.58
CA LEU A 325 5.75 -16.88 14.62
C LEU A 325 4.37 -16.34 14.26
N PHE A 326 3.61 -15.83 15.24
CA PHE A 326 2.31 -15.23 14.95
C PHE A 326 2.43 -13.96 14.11
N VAL A 327 3.44 -13.12 14.38
CA VAL A 327 3.73 -11.93 13.57
C VAL A 327 4.11 -12.35 12.15
N ASN A 328 4.99 -13.34 11.97
CA ASN A 328 5.40 -13.85 10.66
C ASN A 328 4.19 -14.38 9.88
N TRP A 329 3.34 -15.18 10.53
CA TRP A 329 2.10 -15.69 9.95
C TRP A 329 1.16 -14.57 9.48
N GLN A 330 0.98 -13.53 10.31
CA GLN A 330 0.15 -12.37 9.97
C GLN A 330 0.75 -11.56 8.82
N THR A 331 2.07 -11.34 8.84
CA THR A 331 2.80 -10.64 7.77
C THR A 331 2.67 -11.38 6.45
N LEU A 332 2.80 -12.71 6.43
CA LEU A 332 2.61 -13.51 5.23
C LEU A 332 1.17 -13.43 4.71
N ASN A 333 0.18 -13.57 5.59
CA ASN A 333 -1.25 -13.43 5.23
C ASN A 333 -1.54 -12.07 4.57
N ILE A 334 -1.06 -10.99 5.17
CA ILE A 334 -1.21 -9.63 4.62
C ILE A 334 -0.46 -9.51 3.29
N SER A 335 0.77 -10.01 3.19
CA SER A 335 1.58 -9.92 1.96
C SER A 335 0.94 -10.65 0.80
N VAL A 336 0.35 -11.84 1.04
CA VAL A 336 -0.40 -12.60 0.03
C VAL A 336 -1.61 -11.80 -0.44
N TRP A 337 -2.36 -11.17 0.47
CA TRP A 337 -3.47 -10.30 0.13
C TRP A 337 -3.02 -9.08 -0.69
N GLU A 338 -1.96 -8.38 -0.27
CA GLU A 338 -1.40 -7.23 -0.99
C GLU A 338 -0.96 -7.62 -2.41
N CYS A 339 -0.30 -8.78 -2.55
CA CYS A 339 0.11 -9.32 -3.85
C CYS A 339 -1.08 -9.65 -4.75
N CYS A 340 -2.11 -10.33 -4.24
CA CYS A 340 -3.29 -10.66 -5.05
C CYS A 340 -4.07 -9.41 -5.49
N CYS A 341 -4.17 -8.40 -4.62
CA CYS A 341 -4.79 -7.12 -4.97
C CYS A 341 -4.04 -6.36 -6.07
N ALA A 342 -2.71 -6.43 -6.08
CA ALA A 342 -1.88 -5.69 -7.03
C ALA A 342 -1.57 -6.47 -8.32
N LEU A 343 -1.44 -7.79 -8.21
CA LEU A 343 -0.95 -8.72 -9.23
C LEU A 343 -1.88 -9.94 -9.32
N PRO A 344 -3.10 -9.81 -9.87
CA PRO A 344 -4.02 -10.94 -9.99
C PRO A 344 -3.47 -12.10 -10.84
N ASP A 345 -2.52 -11.81 -11.72
CA ASP A 345 -1.76 -12.78 -12.52
C ASP A 345 -0.92 -13.74 -11.67
N LEU A 346 -0.60 -13.38 -10.42
CA LEU A 346 0.12 -14.24 -9.49
C LEU A 346 -0.78 -15.30 -8.84
N ILE A 347 -2.12 -15.14 -8.89
CA ILE A 347 -3.06 -16.01 -8.18
C ILE A 347 -2.88 -17.50 -8.55
N PRO A 348 -2.82 -17.90 -9.83
CA PRO A 348 -2.62 -19.32 -10.19
C PRO A 348 -1.34 -19.91 -9.60
N TYR A 349 -0.25 -19.16 -9.63
CA TYR A 349 1.02 -19.56 -9.03
C TYR A 349 0.89 -19.78 -7.51
N LEU A 350 0.16 -18.90 -6.81
CA LEU A 350 -0.08 -19.05 -5.36
C LEU A 350 -1.02 -20.21 -5.03
N GLN A 351 -1.99 -20.52 -5.90
CA GLN A 351 -2.87 -21.68 -5.73
C GLN A 351 -2.07 -22.99 -5.80
N ASP A 352 -1.14 -23.10 -6.74
CA ASP A 352 -0.26 -24.26 -6.87
C ASP A 352 0.69 -24.37 -5.66
N CYS A 353 1.23 -23.23 -5.19
CA CYS A 353 2.05 -23.19 -3.98
C CYS A 353 1.28 -23.70 -2.75
N VAL A 354 0.01 -23.31 -2.58
CA VAL A 354 -0.88 -23.80 -1.51
C VAL A 354 -1.05 -25.33 -1.57
N GLN A 355 -1.21 -25.91 -2.76
CA GLN A 355 -1.30 -27.37 -2.90
C GLN A 355 0.00 -28.06 -2.48
N HIS A 356 1.14 -27.47 -2.84
CA HIS A 356 2.45 -28.00 -2.46
C HIS A 356 2.75 -27.85 -0.97
N LEU A 357 2.34 -26.76 -0.32
CA LEU A 357 2.45 -26.61 1.14
C LEU A 357 1.62 -27.66 1.88
N LEU A 358 0.43 -28.02 1.38
CA LEU A 358 -0.34 -29.13 1.94
C LEU A 358 0.37 -30.47 1.74
N ALA A 359 0.89 -30.73 0.54
CA ALA A 359 1.61 -31.96 0.21
C ALA A 359 2.88 -32.14 1.06
N THR A 360 3.61 -31.04 1.33
CA THR A 360 4.81 -31.03 2.17
C THR A 360 4.50 -30.91 3.66
N ARG A 361 3.21 -30.80 4.02
CA ARG A 361 2.65 -30.72 5.39
C ARG A 361 3.13 -29.50 6.18
N ASN A 362 3.35 -28.38 5.49
CA ASN A 362 3.60 -27.11 6.15
C ASN A 362 2.28 -26.36 6.41
N TYR A 363 1.63 -26.67 7.53
CA TYR A 363 0.33 -26.07 7.85
C TYR A 363 0.44 -24.61 8.32
N HIS A 364 1.61 -24.18 8.81
CA HIS A 364 1.82 -22.80 9.27
C HIS A 364 1.65 -21.81 8.11
N SER A 365 2.52 -21.93 7.09
CA SER A 365 2.45 -21.10 5.88
C SER A 365 1.20 -21.36 5.05
N LEU A 366 0.74 -22.62 4.96
CA LEU A 366 -0.51 -22.96 4.26
C LEU A 366 -1.69 -22.12 4.74
N MET A 367 -1.91 -22.06 6.06
CA MET A 367 -3.03 -21.32 6.64
C MET A 367 -2.89 -19.81 6.44
N ALA A 368 -1.67 -19.27 6.44
CA ALA A 368 -1.44 -17.85 6.15
C ALA A 368 -1.81 -17.51 4.70
N MET A 369 -1.35 -18.32 3.74
CA MET A 369 -1.63 -18.12 2.30
C MET A 369 -3.12 -18.22 1.98
N ILE A 370 -3.79 -19.26 2.49
CA ILE A 370 -5.23 -19.42 2.27
C ILE A 370 -6.01 -18.27 2.92
N SER A 371 -5.59 -17.80 4.09
CA SER A 371 -6.22 -16.63 4.72
C SER A 371 -6.06 -15.37 3.86
N GLY A 372 -4.89 -15.14 3.26
CA GLY A 372 -4.65 -14.00 2.37
C GLY A 372 -5.51 -14.07 1.11
N LEU A 373 -5.54 -15.23 0.44
CA LEU A 373 -6.39 -15.48 -0.74
C LEU A 373 -7.87 -15.31 -0.43
N ARG A 374 -8.32 -15.78 0.74
CA ARG A 374 -9.71 -15.61 1.19
C ARG A 374 -10.05 -14.15 1.44
N ASN A 375 -9.16 -13.40 2.09
CA ASN A 375 -9.36 -11.97 2.32
C ASN A 375 -9.48 -11.23 0.98
N TYR A 376 -8.69 -11.60 -0.02
CA TYR A 376 -8.77 -11.04 -1.37
C TYR A 376 -10.14 -11.31 -2.00
N ALA A 377 -10.60 -12.56 -1.97
CA ALA A 377 -11.91 -12.95 -2.49
C ALA A 377 -13.07 -12.17 -1.84
N ILE A 378 -13.02 -11.97 -0.51
CA ILE A 378 -14.05 -11.21 0.20
C ILE A 378 -14.01 -9.74 -0.19
N SER A 379 -12.83 -9.16 -0.38
CA SER A 379 -12.66 -7.77 -0.80
C SER A 379 -13.23 -7.52 -2.20
N THR A 380 -12.99 -8.42 -3.15
CA THR A 380 -13.46 -8.27 -4.54
C THR A 380 -14.96 -8.56 -4.71
N MET A 381 -15.53 -9.48 -3.92
CA MET A 381 -16.98 -9.73 -3.91
C MET A 381 -17.80 -8.51 -3.47
N ARG A 382 -17.25 -7.65 -2.61
CA ARG A 382 -17.96 -6.46 -2.10
C ARG A 382 -17.98 -5.30 -3.10
N THR A 383 -17.04 -5.26 -4.04
CA THR A 383 -16.97 -4.20 -5.07
C THR A 383 -17.82 -4.50 -6.29
N ASP A 384 -18.15 -5.77 -6.56
CA ASP A 384 -18.82 -6.24 -7.78
C ASP A 384 -20.34 -6.51 -7.62
N VAL A 385 -21.08 -5.66 -6.88
CA VAL A 385 -22.56 -5.78 -6.80
C VAL A 385 -23.27 -5.57 -8.16
N GLY A 386 -22.52 -5.29 -9.24
CA GLY A 386 -23.03 -5.20 -10.61
C GLY A 386 -22.25 -5.98 -11.69
N ASN A 387 -21.23 -6.78 -11.36
CA ASN A 387 -20.37 -7.43 -12.36
C ASN A 387 -20.21 -8.95 -12.15
N SER A 388 -20.42 -9.71 -13.22
CA SER A 388 -20.44 -11.18 -13.25
C SER A 388 -19.06 -11.87 -13.11
N ASN A 389 -18.03 -11.17 -12.64
CA ASN A 389 -16.67 -11.70 -12.45
C ASN A 389 -16.29 -11.86 -10.97
N ALA A 390 -17.28 -11.97 -10.07
CA ALA A 390 -17.02 -12.33 -8.68
C ALA A 390 -16.27 -13.68 -8.63
N LEU A 391 -14.97 -13.64 -8.35
CA LEU A 391 -14.17 -14.82 -8.07
C LEU A 391 -14.77 -15.49 -6.83
N ILE A 392 -15.52 -16.58 -7.05
CA ILE A 392 -16.08 -17.37 -5.95
C ILE A 392 -14.90 -17.93 -5.16
N LEU A 393 -14.95 -17.86 -3.82
CA LEU A 393 -13.90 -18.40 -2.95
C LEU A 393 -13.57 -19.88 -3.28
N GLU A 394 -14.57 -20.62 -3.74
CA GLU A 394 -14.49 -22.01 -4.23
C GLU A 394 -13.69 -22.16 -5.53
N ALA A 395 -13.61 -21.12 -6.36
CA ALA A 395 -12.75 -21.09 -7.55
C ALA A 395 -11.28 -20.80 -7.21
N LEU A 396 -11.04 -20.17 -6.05
CA LEU A 396 -9.70 -19.78 -5.63
C LEU A 396 -8.97 -20.88 -4.84
N ILE A 397 -9.69 -21.76 -4.13
CA ILE A 397 -9.07 -22.75 -3.24
C ILE A 397 -9.90 -24.03 -3.27
N PRO A 398 -9.28 -25.22 -3.45
CA PRO A 398 -10.01 -26.49 -3.40
C PRO A 398 -10.84 -26.64 -2.11
N PRO A 399 -12.09 -27.14 -2.17
CA PRO A 399 -12.98 -27.25 -1.02
C PRO A 399 -12.38 -28.03 0.17
N GLU A 400 -11.56 -29.04 -0.14
CA GLU A 400 -10.87 -29.87 0.85
C GLU A 400 -9.91 -29.02 1.70
N ILE A 401 -9.23 -28.06 1.07
CA ILE A 401 -8.30 -27.15 1.72
C ILE A 401 -9.05 -26.10 2.53
N ILE A 402 -10.15 -25.55 1.98
CA ILE A 402 -11.02 -24.59 2.68
C ILE A 402 -11.56 -25.19 3.99
N SER A 403 -11.90 -26.48 3.99
CA SER A 403 -12.42 -27.17 5.17
C SER A 403 -11.47 -27.11 6.37
N LEU A 404 -10.15 -27.09 6.13
CA LEU A 404 -9.13 -27.03 7.18
C LEU A 404 -9.13 -25.66 7.90
N MET A 405 -9.56 -24.59 7.22
CA MET A 405 -9.67 -23.25 7.81
C MET A 405 -10.95 -23.01 8.59
N ASN A 406 -11.87 -23.97 8.64
CA ASN A 406 -13.13 -23.76 9.35
C ASN A 406 -12.85 -23.55 10.85
N PRO A 407 -13.15 -22.37 11.43
CA PRO A 407 -12.87 -22.10 12.84
C PRO A 407 -13.81 -22.85 13.79
N ALA A 408 -14.87 -23.51 13.27
CA ALA A 408 -15.81 -24.30 14.06
C ALA A 408 -15.08 -25.31 14.95
N GLU A 409 -15.57 -25.43 16.19
CA GLU A 409 -15.02 -26.33 17.21
C GLU A 409 -13.48 -26.23 17.32
N ASN A 410 -12.95 -25.00 17.29
CA ASN A 410 -11.53 -24.73 17.34
C ASN A 410 -10.73 -25.46 16.24
N TYR A 411 -11.14 -25.28 14.98
CA TYR A 411 -10.49 -25.90 13.81
C TYR A 411 -10.45 -27.44 13.89
N SER A 412 -11.59 -28.07 14.20
CA SER A 412 -11.66 -29.53 14.39
C SER A 412 -11.21 -30.31 13.15
N ALA A 413 -11.60 -29.89 11.94
CA ALA A 413 -11.17 -30.50 10.68
C ALA A 413 -9.65 -30.52 10.50
N TYR A 414 -8.99 -29.37 10.72
CA TYR A 414 -7.53 -29.30 10.71
C TYR A 414 -6.89 -30.18 11.78
N ARG A 415 -7.38 -30.12 13.03
CA ARG A 415 -6.79 -30.93 14.11
C ARG A 415 -6.90 -32.43 13.86
N GLN A 416 -8.01 -32.89 13.27
CA GLN A 416 -8.18 -34.28 12.85
C GLN A 416 -7.21 -34.65 11.72
N HIS A 417 -7.07 -33.78 10.72
CA HIS A 417 -6.12 -33.97 9.62
C HIS A 417 -4.67 -34.04 10.12
N TYR A 418 -4.26 -33.10 10.97
CA TYR A 418 -2.91 -33.03 11.56
C TYR A 418 -2.55 -34.29 12.37
N LYS A 419 -3.50 -34.85 13.13
CA LYS A 419 -3.30 -36.10 13.87
C LYS A 419 -2.96 -37.28 12.94
N LYS A 420 -3.50 -37.30 11.72
CA LYS A 420 -3.23 -38.34 10.73
C LYS A 420 -1.95 -38.08 9.94
N TYR A 421 -1.64 -36.81 9.68
CA TYR A 421 -0.52 -36.38 8.85
C TYR A 421 0.25 -35.23 9.53
N PRO A 422 1.10 -35.51 10.53
CA PRO A 422 1.86 -34.47 11.22
C PRO A 422 2.89 -33.80 10.29
N GLY A 423 3.22 -32.55 10.60
CA GLY A 423 4.16 -31.67 9.91
C GLY A 423 4.28 -30.33 10.66
N VAL A 424 4.73 -29.26 10.00
CA VAL A 424 4.87 -27.94 10.64
C VAL A 424 3.48 -27.42 11.06
N PRO A 425 3.23 -27.17 12.36
CA PRO A 425 1.87 -26.94 12.84
C PRO A 425 1.39 -25.49 12.67
N PHE A 426 0.10 -25.34 12.34
CA PHE A 426 -0.63 -24.11 12.61
C PHE A 426 -0.94 -24.00 14.11
N LEU A 427 -0.28 -23.08 14.81
CA LEU A 427 -0.24 -23.02 16.28
C LEU A 427 -1.54 -22.54 16.95
N ILE A 428 -2.32 -21.66 16.30
CA ILE A 428 -3.52 -21.03 16.89
C ILE A 428 -4.46 -22.06 17.57
N PRO A 429 -4.91 -23.12 16.87
CA PRO A 429 -5.82 -24.10 17.47
C PRO A 429 -5.19 -24.86 18.64
N HIS A 430 -3.90 -25.18 18.58
CA HIS A 430 -3.20 -25.94 19.63
C HIS A 430 -3.01 -25.11 20.90
N ILE A 431 -2.63 -23.83 20.76
CA ILE A 431 -2.53 -22.91 21.91
C ILE A 431 -3.92 -22.64 22.52
N ARG A 432 -4.96 -22.51 21.69
CA ARG A 432 -6.33 -22.34 22.21
C ARG A 432 -6.79 -23.58 22.97
N ASP A 433 -6.51 -24.77 22.45
CA ASP A 433 -6.86 -26.04 23.08
C ASP A 433 -6.12 -26.21 24.41
N PHE A 434 -4.84 -25.84 24.46
CA PHE A 434 -4.06 -25.82 25.70
C PHE A 434 -4.69 -24.93 26.78
N LYS A 435 -5.11 -23.72 26.41
CA LYS A 435 -5.76 -22.78 27.34
C LYS A 435 -7.10 -23.30 27.86
N GLN A 436 -7.78 -24.18 27.13
CA GLN A 436 -9.08 -24.72 27.50
C GLN A 436 -9.00 -26.07 28.23
N ASN A 437 -8.11 -26.96 27.79
CA ASN A 437 -8.07 -28.38 28.17
C ASN A 437 -6.72 -28.81 28.79
N GLY A 438 -5.79 -27.87 28.98
CA GLY A 438 -4.47 -28.11 29.57
C GLY A 438 -3.52 -28.84 28.62
N ASP A 439 -2.55 -29.56 29.19
CA ASP A 439 -1.40 -30.16 28.47
C ASP A 439 -1.76 -31.06 27.28
N THR A 440 -2.95 -31.68 27.29
CA THR A 440 -3.42 -32.55 26.20
C THR A 440 -3.53 -31.80 24.86
N GLY A 441 -3.74 -30.49 24.88
CA GLY A 441 -3.83 -29.64 23.68
C GLY A 441 -2.49 -29.40 22.99
N LEU A 442 -1.36 -29.51 23.70
CA LEU A 442 -0.01 -29.30 23.13
C LEU A 442 0.71 -30.59 22.75
N GLU A 443 0.21 -31.75 23.18
CA GLU A 443 0.85 -33.04 22.94
C GLU A 443 1.19 -33.30 21.45
N PRO A 444 0.31 -33.00 20.47
CA PRO A 444 0.62 -33.20 19.06
C PRO A 444 1.74 -32.29 18.53
N VAL A 445 1.86 -31.07 19.05
CA VAL A 445 2.89 -30.10 18.68
C VAL A 445 4.22 -30.47 19.35
N CYS A 446 4.19 -30.85 20.62
CA CYS A 446 5.39 -31.29 21.34
C CYS A 446 6.01 -32.54 20.71
N LYS A 447 5.20 -33.46 20.19
CA LYS A 447 5.69 -34.63 19.46
C LYS A 447 6.41 -34.26 18.17
N PHE A 448 5.94 -33.23 17.47
CA PHE A 448 6.61 -32.70 16.28
C PHE A 448 7.96 -32.08 16.65
N LEU A 449 7.98 -31.20 17.65
CA LEU A 449 9.21 -30.53 18.14
C LEU A 449 10.26 -31.50 18.73
N GLN A 450 9.90 -32.76 19.01
CA GLN A 450 10.80 -33.80 19.51
C GLN A 450 11.28 -34.76 18.42
N ALA A 451 10.66 -34.73 17.24
CA ALA A 451 10.95 -35.63 16.12
C ALA A 451 11.96 -35.04 15.12
N GLU A 452 12.20 -33.72 15.21
CA GLU A 452 13.31 -32.99 14.58
C GLU A 452 14.48 -32.86 15.57
#